data_AF-A0AAV1A5R5-F1
#
_entry.id   AF-A0AAV1A5R5-F1
#
_cell.length_a   1.000
_cell.length_b   1.000
_cell.length_c   1.000
_cell.angle_alpha   90.00
_cell.angle_beta   90.00
_cell.angle_gamma   90.00
#
_symmetry.space_group_name_H-M   'P 1'
#
loop_
_entity.id
_entity.type
_entity.pdbx_description
1 polymer ?
#
loop_
_entity_poly.entity_id
_entity_poly.type
_entity_poly.pdbx_seq_one_letter_code
_entity_poly.pdbx_strand_id
1 'polypeptide(L)'
;MSIVYNELNWIWLILYICMASKTNKVSIVKPWTTGISGQLQKALVTGVPKLKRIDLEVACEDFSNVIGKSPIGTLYKGTLSSGVEIAVASVSLTLSKTWTKNLEAQFKNKIDTLSKVNHRNFVNLIGYCEEEEPFTRMLVFEYAPNGTLFEHLHVKEAEHLNWGPRLRIATGMAYCLQYMHGLDPPVALTNLSSSTVHLTDDHAAKISDLSFSRETDSSEKKPDGRKDIDIDMTQSTSPASNVYSFGVLLFEIVTGRIPYSLDNSSAENWAAHYLKWDKPMKEMVDATLASYQENQVEQVAELIKDCVDPDSEKRSRMNEVSERLREITKMSSEFVVPKLSPLWWAELEISSA
;
A
#
# COMPACT_ATOMS: atom_id res chain seq x y z
N MET A 1 -24.32 41.72 -71.25
CA MET A 1 -23.78 40.35 -71.17
C MET A 1 -22.97 40.15 -69.86
N SER A 2 -23.46 40.68 -68.73
CA SER A 2 -22.74 40.66 -67.44
C SER A 2 -23.62 40.33 -66.22
N ILE A 3 -24.86 39.90 -66.44
CA ILE A 3 -25.80 39.54 -65.35
C ILE A 3 -25.96 38.01 -65.24
N VAL A 4 -25.69 37.25 -66.32
CA VAL A 4 -25.73 35.78 -66.32
C VAL A 4 -24.47 35.15 -65.70
N TYR A 5 -23.35 35.88 -65.66
CA TYR A 5 -22.08 35.40 -65.09
C TYR A 5 -22.03 35.46 -63.55
N ASN A 6 -22.89 36.28 -62.93
CA ASN A 6 -22.89 36.42 -61.47
C ASN A 6 -23.74 35.33 -60.80
N GLU A 7 -24.90 34.97 -61.35
CA GLU A 7 -25.76 33.89 -60.82
C GLU A 7 -25.07 32.51 -60.82
N LEU A 8 -24.26 32.22 -61.84
CA LEU A 8 -23.49 30.97 -61.91
C LEU A 8 -22.43 30.86 -60.81
N ASN A 9 -21.76 31.97 -60.44
CA ASN A 9 -20.74 31.96 -59.40
C ASN A 9 -21.31 31.68 -58.00
N TRP A 10 -22.54 32.12 -57.71
CA TRP A 10 -23.19 31.80 -56.43
C TRP A 10 -23.65 30.36 -56.37
N ILE A 11 -24.09 29.77 -57.49
CA ILE A 11 -24.42 28.35 -57.57
C ILE A 11 -23.17 27.48 -57.38
N TRP A 12 -22.03 27.85 -57.96
CA TRP A 12 -20.76 27.17 -57.73
C TRP A 12 -20.23 27.37 -56.30
N LEU A 13 -20.44 28.53 -55.68
CA LEU A 13 -20.07 28.78 -54.28
C LEU A 13 -20.96 27.97 -53.31
N ILE A 14 -22.28 27.89 -53.57
CA ILE A 14 -23.21 27.08 -52.77
C ILE A 14 -22.95 25.59 -52.99
N LEU A 15 -22.68 25.14 -54.22
CA LEU A 15 -22.27 23.75 -54.48
C LEU A 15 -20.92 23.42 -53.84
N TYR A 16 -19.96 24.36 -53.84
CA TYR A 16 -18.68 24.19 -53.15
C TYR A 16 -18.86 24.13 -51.63
N ILE A 17 -19.71 24.99 -51.04
CA ILE A 17 -20.02 24.96 -49.60
C ILE A 17 -20.83 23.68 -49.25
N CYS A 18 -21.76 23.25 -50.08
CA CYS A 18 -22.54 22.01 -49.89
C CYS A 18 -21.73 20.73 -50.13
N MET A 19 -20.70 20.76 -51.01
CA MET A 19 -19.76 19.66 -51.18
C MET A 19 -18.64 19.70 -50.12
N ALA A 20 -18.27 20.87 -49.60
CA ALA A 20 -17.34 21.02 -48.47
C ALA A 20 -17.98 20.74 -47.10
N SER A 21 -19.32 20.73 -47.00
CA SER A 21 -20.04 20.42 -45.75
C SER A 21 -20.55 18.96 -45.66
N LYS A 22 -20.09 18.06 -46.54
CA LYS A 22 -20.49 16.64 -46.52
C LYS A 22 -19.30 15.68 -46.58
N THR A 23 -18.40 15.79 -45.61
CA THR A 23 -17.57 14.65 -45.15
C THR A 23 -17.24 14.76 -43.66
N ASN A 24 -18.22 15.09 -42.82
CA ASN A 24 -18.14 14.64 -41.43
C ASN A 24 -18.44 13.14 -41.41
N LYS A 25 -17.38 12.33 -41.56
CA LYS A 25 -17.40 10.97 -41.01
C LYS A 25 -17.67 11.15 -39.53
N VAL A 26 -18.93 10.97 -39.13
CA VAL A 26 -19.24 10.61 -37.76
C VAL A 26 -18.53 9.27 -37.54
N SER A 27 -17.34 9.34 -36.96
CA SER A 27 -16.73 8.19 -36.33
C SER A 27 -17.72 7.75 -35.27
N ILE A 28 -18.43 6.66 -35.57
CA ILE A 28 -19.15 5.89 -34.56
C ILE A 28 -18.11 5.64 -33.47
N VAL A 29 -18.27 6.33 -32.34
CA VAL A 29 -17.50 6.04 -31.14
C VAL A 29 -17.91 4.63 -30.78
N LYS A 30 -17.04 3.67 -31.07
CA LYS A 30 -17.19 2.33 -30.51
C LYS A 30 -17.19 2.55 -28.99
N PRO A 31 -18.17 2.01 -28.25
CA PRO A 31 -18.14 2.07 -26.80
C PRO A 31 -16.75 1.60 -26.36
N TRP A 32 -16.06 2.43 -25.58
CA TRP A 32 -14.83 2.03 -24.95
C TRP A 32 -15.17 0.79 -24.12
N THR A 33 -14.63 -0.35 -24.50
CA THR A 33 -14.69 -1.56 -23.69
C THR A 33 -13.97 -1.24 -22.40
N THR A 34 -14.71 -1.05 -21.31
CA THR A 34 -14.20 -1.04 -19.93
C THR A 34 -13.80 -2.47 -19.55
N GLY A 35 -12.79 -2.97 -20.25
CA GLY A 35 -11.81 -3.85 -19.66
C GLY A 35 -10.60 -2.98 -19.36
N ILE A 36 -9.91 -3.29 -18.27
CA ILE A 36 -8.50 -2.97 -18.02
C ILE A 36 -7.82 -2.60 -19.35
N SER A 37 -7.42 -1.33 -19.53
CA SER A 37 -6.78 -0.84 -20.76
C SER A 37 -5.85 -1.92 -21.32
N GLY A 38 -5.87 -2.17 -22.63
CA GLY A 38 -5.07 -3.25 -23.24
C GLY A 38 -3.56 -3.18 -22.95
N GLN A 39 -3.06 -2.05 -22.42
CA GLN A 39 -1.71 -1.92 -21.85
C GLN A 39 -1.55 -2.56 -20.47
N LEU A 40 -2.58 -2.51 -19.61
CA LEU A 40 -2.63 -3.18 -18.31
C LEU A 40 -2.96 -4.68 -18.44
N GLN A 41 -3.67 -5.11 -19.49
CA GLN A 41 -3.86 -6.54 -19.79
C GLN A 41 -2.59 -7.20 -20.37
N LYS A 42 -1.68 -6.40 -20.94
CA LYS A 42 -0.34 -6.82 -21.40
C LYS A 42 0.71 -6.88 -20.28
N ALA A 43 0.36 -6.50 -19.05
CA ALA A 43 1.22 -6.65 -17.87
C ALA A 43 1.26 -8.10 -17.33
N LEU A 44 0.47 -9.00 -17.91
CA LEU A 44 0.67 -10.43 -17.75
C LEU A 44 1.85 -10.85 -18.64
N VAL A 45 2.90 -11.32 -17.98
CA VAL A 45 4.22 -11.73 -18.51
C VAL A 45 5.22 -10.58 -18.55
N THR A 46 5.85 -10.33 -17.39
CA THR A 46 7.00 -9.45 -17.08
C THR A 46 6.73 -7.97 -16.77
N GLY A 47 6.74 -7.65 -15.46
CA GLY A 47 7.26 -6.39 -14.95
C GLY A 47 6.28 -5.21 -14.93
N VAL A 48 6.06 -4.69 -13.73
CA VAL A 48 5.51 -3.36 -13.48
C VAL A 48 6.11 -2.32 -14.47
N PRO A 49 5.32 -1.43 -15.09
CA PRO A 49 5.80 -0.52 -16.14
C PRO A 49 6.82 0.51 -15.65
N LYS A 50 7.81 0.79 -16.51
CA LYS A 50 8.68 1.97 -16.39
C LYS A 50 7.93 3.21 -16.88
N LEU A 51 7.68 4.15 -15.98
CA LEU A 51 7.05 5.43 -16.23
C LEU A 51 8.11 6.50 -16.51
N LYS A 52 7.77 7.50 -17.31
CA LYS A 52 8.64 8.65 -17.53
C LYS A 52 8.49 9.63 -16.37
N ARG A 53 9.57 10.31 -16.03
CA ARG A 53 9.56 11.36 -15.00
C ARG A 53 8.54 12.44 -15.32
N ILE A 54 8.44 12.88 -16.57
CA ILE A 54 7.48 13.92 -17.00
C ILE A 54 6.02 13.53 -16.72
N ASP A 55 5.67 12.25 -16.87
CA ASP A 55 4.32 11.78 -16.59
C ASP A 55 4.03 11.84 -15.08
N LEU A 56 5.05 11.57 -14.24
CA LEU A 56 4.97 11.67 -12.78
C LEU A 56 5.01 13.13 -12.29
N GLU A 57 5.75 14.01 -12.96
CA GLU A 57 5.75 15.45 -12.69
C GLU A 57 4.34 16.02 -12.89
N VAL A 58 3.70 15.71 -14.02
CA VAL A 58 2.31 16.11 -14.26
C VAL A 58 1.37 15.48 -13.24
N ALA A 59 1.50 14.18 -12.96
CA ALA A 59 0.61 13.49 -12.03
C ALA A 59 0.73 13.99 -10.59
N CYS A 60 1.93 14.40 -10.15
CA CYS A 60 2.21 14.84 -8.78
C CYS A 60 2.28 16.37 -8.63
N GLU A 61 1.76 17.13 -9.61
CA GLU A 61 1.77 18.59 -9.60
C GLU A 61 3.17 19.15 -9.32
N ASP A 62 4.14 18.79 -10.16
CA ASP A 62 5.57 19.12 -10.04
C ASP A 62 6.20 18.66 -8.71
N PHE A 63 5.71 17.54 -8.19
CA PHE A 63 6.09 16.98 -6.88
C PHE A 63 5.85 17.94 -5.70
N SER A 64 4.80 18.77 -5.79
CA SER A 64 4.45 19.71 -4.71
C SER A 64 3.62 19.06 -3.59
N ASN A 65 2.86 18.01 -3.91
CA ASN A 65 1.94 17.37 -2.97
C ASN A 65 2.63 16.29 -2.11
N VAL A 66 3.38 16.72 -1.10
CA VAL A 66 4.08 15.83 -0.15
C VAL A 66 3.10 15.25 0.86
N ILE A 67 2.99 13.92 0.90
CA ILE A 67 2.16 13.20 1.87
C ILE A 67 2.95 12.59 3.02
N GLY A 68 4.29 12.55 2.93
CA GLY A 68 5.12 12.06 4.03
C GLY A 68 6.56 11.78 3.64
N LYS A 69 7.25 11.08 4.55
CA LYS A 69 8.59 10.55 4.36
C LYS A 69 8.61 9.07 4.69
N SER A 70 9.37 8.30 3.93
CA SER A 70 9.67 6.89 4.18
C SER A 70 11.19 6.69 4.22
N PRO A 71 11.66 5.51 4.66
CA PRO A 71 13.08 5.17 4.57
C PRO A 71 13.66 5.24 3.14
N ILE A 72 12.83 5.10 2.11
CA ILE A 72 13.23 5.30 0.70
C ILE A 72 13.44 6.79 0.39
N GLY A 73 12.58 7.68 0.90
CA GLY A 73 12.70 9.12 0.70
C GLY A 73 11.37 9.86 0.85
N THR A 74 11.11 10.84 -0.01
CA THR A 74 9.88 11.65 0.06
C THR A 74 8.73 10.93 -0.64
N LEU A 75 7.55 10.94 -0.01
CA LEU A 75 6.31 10.43 -0.58
C LEU A 75 5.47 11.58 -1.13
N TYR A 76 5.08 11.46 -2.39
CA TYR A 76 4.19 12.41 -3.06
C TYR A 76 2.86 11.74 -3.40
N LYS A 77 1.76 12.48 -3.29
CA LYS A 77 0.48 12.08 -3.87
C LYS A 77 0.40 12.59 -5.31
N GLY A 78 -0.17 11.78 -6.18
CA GLY A 78 -0.50 12.20 -7.54
C GLY A 78 -1.74 11.50 -8.09
N THR A 79 -2.12 11.91 -9.29
CA THR A 79 -3.21 11.29 -10.04
C THR A 79 -2.74 11.08 -11.48
N LEU A 80 -2.68 9.83 -11.93
CA LEU A 80 -2.33 9.51 -13.31
C LEU A 80 -3.38 10.06 -14.27
N SER A 81 -3.03 10.21 -15.56
CA SER A 81 -3.98 10.64 -16.61
C SER A 81 -5.18 9.71 -16.77
N SER A 82 -5.10 8.48 -16.27
CA SER A 82 -6.21 7.54 -16.17
C SER A 82 -7.21 7.84 -15.05
N GLY A 83 -6.91 8.79 -14.16
CA GLY A 83 -7.69 9.09 -12.95
C GLY A 83 -7.30 8.25 -11.73
N VAL A 84 -6.34 7.34 -11.86
CA VAL A 84 -5.87 6.51 -10.74
C VAL A 84 -5.02 7.35 -9.78
N GLU A 85 -5.41 7.41 -8.51
CA GLU A 85 -4.60 8.03 -7.45
C GLU A 85 -3.39 7.15 -7.11
N ILE A 86 -2.23 7.80 -6.97
CA ILE A 86 -0.94 7.15 -6.75
C ILE A 86 -0.18 7.78 -5.59
N ALA A 87 0.65 6.95 -4.94
CA ALA A 87 1.70 7.38 -4.03
C ALA A 87 3.06 7.15 -4.68
N VAL A 88 3.87 8.20 -4.81
CA VAL A 88 5.21 8.14 -5.42
C VAL A 88 6.27 8.26 -4.33
N ALA A 89 7.00 7.17 -4.09
CA ALA A 89 8.18 7.16 -3.24
C ALA A 89 9.41 7.53 -4.06
N SER A 90 9.90 8.76 -3.90
CA SER A 90 11.11 9.24 -4.54
C SER A 90 12.30 9.11 -3.61
N VAL A 91 13.39 8.55 -4.13
CA VAL A 91 14.69 8.59 -3.45
C VAL A 91 15.05 10.05 -3.16
N SER A 92 15.47 10.33 -1.93
CA SER A 92 15.82 11.67 -1.46
C SER A 92 17.00 12.29 -2.23
N LEU A 93 17.03 13.61 -2.34
CA LEU A 93 18.16 14.39 -2.89
C LEU A 93 19.49 14.16 -2.14
N THR A 94 19.43 13.69 -0.89
CA THR A 94 20.64 13.31 -0.14
C THR A 94 21.18 11.96 -0.62
N LEU A 95 20.28 11.00 -0.87
CA LEU A 95 20.64 9.66 -1.36
C LEU A 95 21.08 9.68 -2.82
N SER A 96 20.59 10.62 -3.63
CA SER A 96 21.03 10.77 -5.02
C SER A 96 22.51 11.14 -5.14
N LYS A 97 23.04 11.96 -4.22
CA LYS A 97 24.47 12.35 -4.19
C LYS A 97 25.39 11.20 -3.77
N THR A 98 24.85 10.22 -3.03
CA THR A 98 25.58 9.05 -2.52
C THR A 98 25.08 7.76 -3.15
N TRP A 99 24.48 7.81 -4.34
CA TRP A 99 23.89 6.65 -4.98
C TRP A 99 24.98 5.65 -5.38
N THR A 100 24.98 4.48 -4.75
CA THR A 100 25.99 3.44 -4.98
C THR A 100 25.43 2.32 -5.86
N LYS A 101 26.31 1.48 -6.40
CA LYS A 101 25.90 0.24 -7.10
C LYS A 101 25.07 -0.69 -6.20
N ASN A 102 25.32 -0.67 -4.89
CA ASN A 102 24.55 -1.46 -3.93
C ASN A 102 23.11 -0.91 -3.81
N LEU A 103 22.93 0.41 -3.66
CA LEU A 103 21.59 1.03 -3.63
C LEU A 103 20.82 0.81 -4.94
N GLU A 104 21.50 0.88 -6.08
CA GLU A 104 20.93 0.55 -7.39
C GLU A 104 20.45 -0.91 -7.45
N ALA A 105 21.23 -1.85 -6.91
CA ALA A 105 20.84 -3.26 -6.81
C ALA A 105 19.65 -3.45 -5.85
N GLN A 106 19.62 -2.77 -4.71
CA GLN A 106 18.49 -2.80 -3.78
C GLN A 106 17.20 -2.26 -4.42
N PHE A 107 17.30 -1.16 -5.17
CA PHE A 107 16.17 -0.59 -5.91
C PHE A 107 15.61 -1.57 -6.94
N LYS A 108 16.48 -2.17 -7.77
CA LYS A 108 16.09 -3.17 -8.76
C LYS A 108 15.51 -4.44 -8.13
N ASN A 109 16.12 -4.92 -7.05
CA ASN A 109 15.62 -6.07 -6.29
C ASN A 109 14.23 -5.79 -5.69
N LYS A 110 14.01 -4.57 -5.17
CA LYS A 110 12.69 -4.16 -4.66
C LYS A 110 11.63 -4.16 -5.77
N ILE A 111 11.95 -3.63 -6.95
CA ILE A 111 11.06 -3.69 -8.12
C ILE A 111 10.73 -5.14 -8.48
N ASP A 112 11.75 -5.99 -8.62
CA ASP A 112 11.55 -7.40 -8.97
C ASP A 112 10.69 -8.13 -7.94
N THR A 113 10.99 -7.95 -6.65
CA THR A 113 10.24 -8.57 -5.54
C THR A 113 8.80 -8.10 -5.51
N LEU A 114 8.56 -6.77 -5.52
CA LEU A 114 7.22 -6.23 -5.41
C LEU A 114 6.39 -6.42 -6.69
N SER A 115 7.02 -6.57 -7.85
CA SER A 115 6.30 -6.91 -9.10
C SER A 115 5.62 -8.28 -9.06
N LYS A 116 6.05 -9.16 -8.14
CA LYS A 116 5.48 -10.50 -7.93
C LYS A 116 4.34 -10.49 -6.91
N VAL A 117 4.14 -9.39 -6.19
CA VAL A 117 3.12 -9.24 -5.15
C VAL A 117 1.92 -8.51 -5.72
N ASN A 118 0.79 -9.20 -5.82
CA ASN A 118 -0.47 -8.59 -6.23
C ASN A 118 -1.59 -9.05 -5.28
N HIS A 119 -1.86 -8.25 -4.25
CA HIS A 119 -2.86 -8.56 -3.24
C HIS A 119 -3.71 -7.33 -2.88
N ARG A 120 -5.01 -7.53 -2.68
CA ARG A 120 -5.95 -6.43 -2.43
C ARG A 120 -5.67 -5.69 -1.10
N ASN A 121 -5.14 -6.41 -0.10
CA ASN A 121 -4.69 -5.85 1.17
C ASN A 121 -3.19 -5.48 1.20
N PHE A 122 -2.53 -5.40 0.04
CA PHE A 122 -1.20 -4.83 -0.11
C PHE A 122 -1.31 -3.50 -0.88
N VAL A 123 -0.38 -2.59 -0.62
CA VAL A 123 -0.17 -1.38 -1.43
C VAL A 123 0.63 -1.81 -2.67
N ASN A 124 -0.06 -2.16 -3.75
CA ASN A 124 0.59 -2.78 -4.91
C ASN A 124 1.47 -1.78 -5.67
N LEU A 125 2.59 -2.29 -6.22
CA LEU A 125 3.49 -1.52 -7.07
C LEU A 125 2.85 -1.36 -8.47
N ILE A 126 2.54 -0.12 -8.85
CA ILE A 126 1.92 0.25 -10.13
C ILE A 126 2.97 0.56 -11.19
N GLY A 127 4.10 1.15 -10.79
CA GLY A 127 5.09 1.68 -11.71
C GLY A 127 6.44 1.88 -11.04
N TYR A 128 7.47 2.14 -11.84
CA TYR A 128 8.72 2.74 -11.35
C TYR A 128 9.25 3.76 -12.34
N CYS A 129 10.07 4.70 -11.89
CA CYS A 129 10.79 5.64 -12.75
C CYS A 129 12.29 5.55 -12.43
N GLU A 130 13.10 5.43 -13.48
CA GLU A 130 14.55 5.55 -13.40
C GLU A 130 15.01 6.44 -14.57
N GLU A 131 15.65 7.56 -14.22
CA GLU A 131 16.27 8.48 -15.18
C GLU A 131 17.59 8.97 -14.60
N GLU A 132 18.57 9.26 -15.46
CA GLU A 132 19.88 9.76 -15.02
C GLU A 132 19.93 11.28 -14.96
N GLU A 133 19.16 11.96 -15.80
CA GLU A 133 19.19 13.43 -15.96
C GLU A 133 17.76 14.01 -16.07
N PRO A 134 17.23 14.63 -15.00
CA PRO A 134 17.80 14.67 -13.66
C PRO A 134 17.76 13.29 -12.99
N PHE A 135 18.73 13.01 -12.11
CA PHE A 135 18.79 11.73 -11.40
C PHE A 135 17.48 11.46 -10.67
N THR A 136 16.83 10.35 -11.06
CA THR A 136 15.49 9.98 -10.61
C THR A 136 15.45 8.50 -10.35
N ARG A 137 14.98 8.13 -9.15
CA ARG A 137 14.63 6.76 -8.76
C ARG A 137 13.34 6.85 -7.95
N MET A 138 12.24 6.38 -8.53
CA MET A 138 10.92 6.43 -7.92
C MET A 138 10.22 5.08 -8.01
N LEU A 139 9.50 4.72 -6.96
CA LEU A 139 8.54 3.63 -6.95
C LEU A 139 7.14 4.23 -6.87
N VAL A 140 6.22 3.71 -7.67
CA VAL A 140 4.86 4.24 -7.80
C VAL A 140 3.88 3.18 -7.34
N PHE A 141 3.05 3.55 -6.37
CA PHE A 141 2.16 2.65 -5.65
C PHE A 141 0.71 3.10 -5.73
N GLU A 142 -0.21 2.18 -5.41
CA GLU A 142 -1.59 2.53 -5.08
C GLU A 142 -1.63 3.52 -3.90
N TYR A 143 -2.53 4.50 -3.96
CA TYR A 143 -2.78 5.40 -2.84
C TYR A 143 -3.93 4.89 -1.95
N ALA A 144 -3.77 5.01 -0.64
CA ALA A 144 -4.78 4.69 0.36
C ALA A 144 -5.13 5.98 1.14
N PRO A 145 -6.38 6.48 1.07
CA PRO A 145 -6.71 7.84 1.49
C PRO A 145 -6.87 8.04 3.00
N ASN A 146 -7.17 7.00 3.77
CA ASN A 146 -7.52 7.12 5.20
C ASN A 146 -6.30 6.92 6.11
N GLY A 147 -5.15 7.47 5.73
CA GLY A 147 -3.95 7.45 6.57
C GLY A 147 -3.50 6.03 6.96
N THR A 148 -2.98 5.91 8.18
CA THR A 148 -2.37 4.71 8.74
C THR A 148 -3.13 4.20 9.96
N LEU A 149 -3.02 2.89 10.23
CA LEU A 149 -3.57 2.28 11.44
C LEU A 149 -3.01 2.95 12.70
N PHE A 150 -1.74 3.38 12.69
CA PHE A 150 -1.14 4.10 13.80
C PHE A 150 -1.92 5.38 14.14
N GLU A 151 -2.25 6.19 13.13
CA GLU A 151 -3.02 7.43 13.33
C GLU A 151 -4.38 7.12 13.95
N HIS A 152 -5.08 6.13 13.41
CA HIS A 152 -6.41 5.73 13.89
C HIS A 152 -6.44 5.11 15.30
N LEU A 153 -5.30 4.58 15.79
CA LEU A 153 -5.19 4.03 17.15
C LEU A 153 -4.68 5.05 18.16
N HIS A 154 -3.80 5.99 17.76
CA HIS A 154 -3.03 6.80 18.72
C HIS A 154 -3.20 8.32 18.56
N VAL A 155 -3.71 8.81 17.43
CA VAL A 155 -3.93 10.25 17.20
C VAL A 155 -5.36 10.59 17.58
N LYS A 156 -5.53 11.55 18.50
CA LYS A 156 -6.84 11.88 19.09
C LYS A 156 -7.80 12.50 18.09
N GLU A 157 -7.26 13.20 17.09
CA GLU A 157 -8.00 13.89 16.05
C GLU A 157 -8.46 12.94 14.93
N ALA A 158 -7.93 11.71 14.88
CA ALA A 158 -8.30 10.71 13.89
C ALA A 158 -9.62 10.02 14.27
N GLU A 159 -10.33 9.51 13.26
CA GLU A 159 -11.55 8.72 13.49
C GLU A 159 -11.21 7.41 14.23
N HIS A 160 -11.86 7.17 15.37
CA HIS A 160 -11.61 5.97 16.16
C HIS A 160 -12.20 4.71 15.52
N LEU A 161 -11.38 3.66 15.44
CA LEU A 161 -11.81 2.36 14.97
C LEU A 161 -12.50 1.56 16.08
N ASN A 162 -13.76 1.18 15.86
CA ASN A 162 -14.48 0.23 16.71
C ASN A 162 -14.00 -1.22 16.51
N TRP A 163 -14.49 -2.13 17.34
CA TRP A 163 -14.05 -3.54 17.38
C TRP A 163 -14.15 -4.27 16.04
N GLY A 164 -15.28 -4.13 15.33
CA GLY A 164 -15.49 -4.76 14.02
C GLY A 164 -14.46 -4.34 12.97
N PRO A 165 -14.29 -3.03 12.68
CA PRO A 165 -13.24 -2.53 11.78
C PRO A 165 -11.83 -2.98 12.18
N ARG A 166 -11.49 -2.97 13.47
CA ARG A 166 -10.20 -3.46 13.97
C ARG A 166 -9.94 -4.92 13.60
N LEU A 167 -10.94 -5.79 13.80
CA LEU A 167 -10.86 -7.19 13.39
C LEU A 167 -10.79 -7.36 11.86
N ARG A 168 -11.53 -6.54 11.10
CA ARG A 168 -11.46 -6.54 9.62
C ARG A 168 -10.04 -6.21 9.13
N ILE A 169 -9.42 -5.19 9.73
CA ILE A 169 -8.04 -4.78 9.43
C ILE A 169 -7.06 -5.91 9.74
N ALA A 170 -7.14 -6.48 10.95
CA ALA A 170 -6.31 -7.61 11.37
C ALA A 170 -6.43 -8.81 10.43
N THR A 171 -7.65 -9.18 10.04
CA THR A 171 -7.89 -10.30 9.10
C THR A 171 -7.38 -9.99 7.70
N GLY A 172 -7.57 -8.77 7.20
CA GLY A 172 -7.02 -8.33 5.90
C GLY A 172 -5.49 -8.39 5.88
N MET A 173 -4.83 -7.98 6.96
CA MET A 173 -3.38 -8.11 7.12
C MET A 173 -2.95 -9.58 7.13
N ALA A 174 -3.65 -10.44 7.86
CA ALA A 174 -3.33 -11.86 7.95
C ALA A 174 -3.39 -12.56 6.58
N TYR A 175 -4.42 -12.28 5.76
CA TYR A 175 -4.50 -12.82 4.41
C TYR A 175 -3.41 -12.29 3.48
N CYS A 176 -3.06 -11.00 3.60
CA CYS A 176 -1.95 -10.44 2.82
C CYS A 176 -0.63 -11.16 3.13
N LEU A 177 -0.32 -11.33 4.41
CA LEU A 177 0.90 -12.01 4.86
C LEU A 177 0.90 -13.50 4.48
N GLN A 178 -0.24 -14.18 4.64
CA GLN A 178 -0.41 -15.56 4.18
C GLN A 178 -0.09 -15.69 2.69
N TYR A 179 -0.66 -14.80 1.87
CA TYR A 179 -0.40 -14.77 0.43
C TYR A 179 1.10 -14.58 0.13
N MET A 180 1.74 -13.58 0.74
CA MET A 180 3.14 -13.26 0.49
C MET A 180 4.09 -14.39 0.94
N HIS A 181 3.82 -15.01 2.10
CA HIS A 181 4.61 -16.14 2.61
C HIS A 181 4.38 -17.42 1.81
N GLY A 182 3.28 -17.53 1.07
CA GLY A 182 2.95 -18.64 0.19
C GLY A 182 3.50 -18.51 -1.24
N LEU A 183 4.16 -17.39 -1.59
CA LEU A 183 4.84 -17.22 -2.87
C LEU A 183 6.08 -18.14 -2.94
N ASP A 184 6.59 -18.37 -4.16
CA ASP A 184 7.82 -19.12 -4.41
C ASP A 184 8.82 -18.27 -5.22
N PRO A 185 9.89 -17.75 -4.59
CA PRO A 185 10.21 -17.86 -3.16
C PRO A 185 9.27 -17.00 -2.28
N PRO A 186 9.12 -17.34 -0.98
CA PRO A 186 8.34 -16.55 -0.04
C PRO A 186 8.85 -15.10 0.06
N VAL A 187 7.93 -14.15 0.10
CA VAL A 187 8.26 -12.73 0.29
C VAL A 187 7.94 -12.33 1.73
N ALA A 188 8.93 -11.82 2.45
CA ALA A 188 8.76 -11.25 3.79
C ALA A 188 8.93 -9.74 3.75
N LEU A 189 8.10 -9.03 4.52
CA LEU A 189 8.14 -7.57 4.63
C LEU A 189 9.36 -7.14 5.44
N THR A 190 10.05 -6.09 4.96
CA THR A 190 11.21 -5.52 5.66
C THR A 190 10.82 -4.78 6.94
N ASN A 191 9.61 -4.20 6.98
CA ASN A 191 9.06 -3.54 8.15
C ASN A 191 7.56 -3.80 8.21
N LEU A 192 7.08 -4.22 9.38
CA LEU A 192 5.66 -4.42 9.64
C LEU A 192 5.30 -3.75 10.96
N SER A 193 4.66 -2.59 10.89
CA SER A 193 4.17 -1.82 12.03
C SER A 193 2.84 -1.14 11.70
N SER A 194 2.16 -0.56 12.69
CA SER A 194 0.89 0.13 12.47
C SER A 194 1.04 1.36 11.57
N SER A 195 2.24 1.93 11.46
CA SER A 195 2.55 3.02 10.51
C SER A 195 2.74 2.54 9.07
N THR A 196 2.96 1.24 8.84
CA THR A 196 3.04 0.66 7.48
C THR A 196 1.73 0.00 7.03
N VAL A 197 0.69 0.05 7.85
CA VAL A 197 -0.66 -0.43 7.49
C VAL A 197 -1.52 0.78 7.17
N HIS A 198 -1.79 1.01 5.89
CA HIS A 198 -2.66 2.09 5.42
C HIS A 198 -4.12 1.63 5.37
N LEU A 199 -5.04 2.58 5.48
CA LEU A 199 -6.48 2.32 5.40
C LEU A 199 -7.07 2.90 4.12
N THR A 200 -7.92 2.09 3.49
CA THR A 200 -8.74 2.51 2.35
C THR A 200 -9.96 3.31 2.82
N ASP A 201 -10.70 3.89 1.87
CA ASP A 201 -11.93 4.65 2.11
C ASP A 201 -12.97 3.88 2.94
N ASP A 202 -13.04 2.56 2.76
CA ASP A 202 -13.91 1.67 3.52
C ASP A 202 -13.25 1.06 4.77
N HIS A 203 -12.08 1.55 5.18
CA HIS A 203 -11.25 1.05 6.28
C HIS A 203 -10.72 -0.40 6.12
N ALA A 204 -10.64 -0.95 4.91
CA ALA A 204 -9.84 -2.15 4.69
C ALA A 204 -8.34 -1.84 4.74
N ALA A 205 -7.56 -2.79 5.28
CA ALA A 205 -6.12 -2.67 5.41
C ALA A 205 -5.39 -2.81 4.06
N LYS A 206 -4.37 -1.98 3.86
CA LYS A 206 -3.35 -2.12 2.82
C LYS A 206 -1.95 -1.99 3.43
N ILE A 207 -1.22 -3.10 3.50
CA ILE A 207 0.15 -3.10 4.02
C ILE A 207 1.09 -2.49 2.97
N SER A 208 1.96 -1.58 3.37
CA SER A 208 3.02 -1.02 2.54
C SER A 208 4.40 -1.52 2.99
N ASP A 209 5.33 -1.60 2.03
CA ASP A 209 6.73 -1.89 2.30
C ASP A 209 7.63 -0.88 1.59
N LEU A 210 7.71 0.30 2.19
CA LEU A 210 8.43 1.48 1.66
C LEU A 210 9.85 1.59 2.24
N SER A 211 10.51 0.45 2.42
CA SER A 211 11.88 0.35 2.92
C SER A 211 12.75 -0.47 1.98
N PHE A 212 14.01 -0.08 1.79
CA PHE A 212 14.98 -0.98 1.17
C PHE A 212 15.42 -2.07 2.15
N SER A 213 15.81 -3.23 1.63
CA SER A 213 16.35 -4.32 2.45
C SER A 213 17.61 -3.81 3.16
N ARG A 214 17.64 -3.93 4.49
CA ARG A 214 18.87 -3.74 5.25
C ARG A 214 19.67 -5.04 5.10
N GLU A 215 20.55 -5.10 4.10
CA GLU A 215 21.60 -6.11 4.16
C GLU A 215 22.40 -5.86 5.43
N THR A 216 22.67 -6.92 6.19
CA THR A 216 23.61 -6.85 7.31
C THR A 216 24.96 -6.51 6.72
N ASP A 217 25.31 -5.23 6.67
CA ASP A 217 26.69 -4.82 6.53
C ASP A 217 27.42 -5.40 7.73
N SER A 218 28.07 -6.55 7.53
CA SER A 218 29.03 -7.12 8.49
C SER A 218 30.31 -6.29 8.59
N SER A 219 30.23 -4.98 8.35
CA SER A 219 31.35 -4.05 8.34
C SER A 219 30.84 -2.62 8.42
N GLU A 220 30.70 -2.10 9.64
CA GLU A 220 31.27 -0.81 10.08
C GLU A 220 30.63 -0.39 11.40
N LYS A 221 31.27 -0.74 12.52
CA LYS A 221 31.06 -0.03 13.78
C LYS A 221 31.53 1.41 13.56
N LYS A 222 30.61 2.37 13.40
CA LYS A 222 30.95 3.78 13.46
C LYS A 222 31.58 4.09 14.84
N PRO A 223 32.77 4.73 14.89
CA PRO A 223 33.51 4.94 16.14
C PRO A 223 33.11 6.26 16.83
N ASP A 224 31.81 6.59 16.88
CA ASP A 224 31.35 7.72 17.68
C ASP A 224 30.00 7.41 18.31
N GLY A 225 29.97 7.43 19.66
CA GLY A 225 28.91 6.93 20.51
C GLY A 225 27.63 7.77 20.54
N ARG A 226 27.28 8.44 19.43
CA ARG A 226 25.98 9.08 19.26
C ARG A 226 25.02 8.09 18.65
N LYS A 227 24.27 7.42 19.52
CA LYS A 227 23.05 6.73 19.13
C LYS A 227 22.04 7.81 18.73
N ASP A 228 21.95 8.10 17.44
CA ASP A 228 20.65 8.53 16.91
C ASP A 228 19.67 7.41 17.25
N ILE A 229 18.49 7.78 17.75
CA ILE A 229 17.43 6.86 18.19
C ILE A 229 16.77 6.28 16.93
N ASP A 230 17.55 5.62 16.10
CA ASP A 230 17.09 4.62 15.17
C ASP A 230 17.20 3.32 15.93
N ILE A 231 16.05 2.81 16.36
CA ILE A 231 15.91 1.54 17.07
C ILE A 231 16.63 0.46 16.24
N ASP A 232 17.83 0.13 16.70
CA ASP A 232 18.72 -0.90 16.18
C ASP A 232 18.14 -2.27 16.55
N MET A 233 17.05 -2.63 15.87
CA MET A 233 16.60 -4.00 15.76
C MET A 233 17.10 -4.53 14.42
N THR A 234 18.17 -5.30 14.48
CA THR A 234 18.60 -6.24 13.44
C THR A 234 17.55 -7.35 13.29
N GLN A 235 16.33 -7.01 12.85
CA GLN A 235 15.34 -8.00 12.48
C GLN A 235 15.72 -8.57 11.12
N SER A 236 16.14 -9.84 11.11
CA SER A 236 16.22 -10.60 9.88
C SER A 236 14.83 -10.61 9.23
N THR A 237 14.76 -10.17 7.97
CA THR A 237 13.52 -10.21 7.20
C THR A 237 13.20 -11.68 6.88
N SER A 238 12.17 -12.23 7.54
CA SER A 238 11.78 -13.63 7.39
C SER A 238 10.27 -13.79 7.61
N PRO A 239 9.65 -14.87 7.09
CA PRO A 239 8.26 -15.18 7.41
C PRO A 239 8.00 -15.26 8.92
N ALA A 240 8.92 -15.86 9.69
CA ALA A 240 8.78 -16.01 11.14
C ALA A 240 8.91 -14.68 11.92
N SER A 241 9.69 -13.71 11.44
CA SER A 241 9.76 -12.37 12.05
C SER A 241 8.53 -11.52 11.69
N ASN A 242 7.94 -11.73 10.51
CA ASN A 242 6.65 -11.14 10.15
C ASN A 242 5.51 -11.69 11.02
N VAL A 243 5.47 -13.00 11.31
CA VAL A 243 4.47 -13.59 12.25
C VAL A 243 4.58 -12.93 13.61
N TYR A 244 5.80 -12.78 14.13
CA TYR A 244 6.05 -12.10 15.39
C TYR A 244 5.52 -10.67 15.39
N SER A 245 5.89 -9.89 14.36
CA SER A 245 5.46 -8.49 14.22
C SER A 245 3.94 -8.37 14.06
N PHE A 246 3.31 -9.34 13.38
CA PHE A 246 1.86 -9.44 13.29
C PHE A 246 1.21 -9.68 14.67
N GLY A 247 1.78 -10.55 15.50
CA GLY A 247 1.31 -10.77 16.88
C GLY A 247 1.40 -9.50 17.74
N VAL A 248 2.48 -8.73 17.59
CA VAL A 248 2.62 -7.40 18.23
C VAL A 248 1.56 -6.43 17.74
N LEU A 249 1.25 -6.42 16.44
CA LEU A 249 0.19 -5.57 15.88
C LEU A 249 -1.20 -5.99 16.34
N LEU A 250 -1.49 -7.28 16.44
CA LEU A 250 -2.74 -7.76 17.03
C LEU A 250 -2.91 -7.25 18.46
N PHE A 251 -1.84 -7.30 19.25
CA PHE A 251 -1.84 -6.75 20.61
C PHE A 251 -2.12 -5.23 20.61
N GLU A 252 -1.43 -4.47 19.76
CA GLU A 252 -1.66 -3.02 19.60
C GLU A 252 -3.11 -2.71 19.19
N ILE A 253 -3.65 -3.47 18.24
CA ILE A 253 -5.05 -3.34 17.77
C ILE A 253 -6.04 -3.60 18.90
N VAL A 254 -5.83 -4.62 19.73
CA VAL A 254 -6.74 -4.95 20.83
C VAL A 254 -6.67 -3.93 21.97
N THR A 255 -5.46 -3.47 22.29
CA THR A 255 -5.21 -2.68 23.50
C THR A 255 -5.20 -1.17 23.27
N GLY A 256 -5.02 -0.72 22.02
CA GLY A 256 -4.81 0.69 21.69
C GLY A 256 -3.53 1.26 22.30
N ARG A 257 -2.58 0.41 22.70
CA ARG A 257 -1.32 0.82 23.35
C ARG A 257 -0.16 0.69 22.38
N ILE A 258 0.71 1.69 22.39
CA ILE A 258 1.94 1.67 21.58
C ILE A 258 2.86 0.55 22.10
N PRO A 259 3.24 -0.42 21.25
CA PRO A 259 4.02 -1.60 21.66
C PRO A 259 5.50 -1.31 21.96
N TYR A 260 5.98 -0.09 21.72
CA TYR A 260 7.33 0.37 22.04
C TYR A 260 7.22 1.73 22.76
N SER A 261 7.00 1.72 24.06
CA SER A 261 6.96 2.97 24.84
C SER A 261 8.32 3.67 24.78
N LEU A 262 8.30 4.96 24.43
CA LEU A 262 9.45 5.90 24.46
C LEU A 262 10.00 6.18 25.87
N ASP A 263 9.52 5.49 26.90
CA ASP A 263 9.88 5.78 28.29
C ASP A 263 11.16 5.04 28.70
N ASN A 264 12.12 5.82 29.16
CA ASN A 264 13.56 5.59 29.15
C ASN A 264 14.08 4.71 30.31
N SER A 265 13.50 3.53 30.56
CA SER A 265 14.09 2.59 31.57
C SER A 265 14.44 1.21 31.06
N SER A 266 13.95 0.82 29.89
CA SER A 266 14.41 -0.35 29.14
C SER A 266 13.59 -0.41 27.87
N ALA A 267 14.22 -0.68 26.72
CA ALA A 267 13.52 -1.13 25.52
C ALA A 267 12.99 -2.55 25.78
N GLU A 268 12.12 -2.68 26.78
CA GLU A 268 11.48 -3.93 27.15
C GLU A 268 10.45 -4.24 26.07
N ASN A 269 10.69 -5.38 25.43
CA ASN A 269 9.81 -5.93 24.44
C ASN A 269 8.44 -6.21 25.07
N TRP A 270 7.44 -5.38 24.76
CA TRP A 270 6.08 -5.52 25.31
C TRP A 270 5.47 -6.88 25.04
N ALA A 271 5.82 -7.54 23.94
CA ALA A 271 5.38 -8.91 23.69
C ALA A 271 5.94 -9.88 24.73
N ALA A 272 7.22 -9.73 25.10
CA ALA A 272 7.83 -10.51 26.18
C ALA A 272 7.22 -10.18 27.55
N HIS A 273 6.83 -8.92 27.78
CA HIS A 273 6.11 -8.53 28.99
C HIS A 273 4.68 -9.08 29.02
N TYR A 274 3.97 -9.06 27.90
CA TYR A 274 2.63 -9.62 27.75
C TYR A 274 2.62 -11.14 27.92
N LEU A 275 3.59 -11.85 27.34
CA LEU A 275 3.77 -13.29 27.56
C LEU A 275 3.98 -13.65 29.04
N LYS A 276 4.62 -12.76 29.81
CA LYS A 276 4.82 -12.89 31.26
C LYS A 276 3.63 -12.38 32.07
N TRP A 277 2.67 -11.72 31.43
CA TRP A 277 1.57 -11.07 32.12
C TRP A 277 0.47 -12.09 32.40
N ASP A 278 0.27 -12.41 33.68
CA ASP A 278 -0.73 -13.37 34.15
C ASP A 278 -2.14 -12.76 34.29
N LYS A 279 -2.44 -11.68 33.55
CA LYS A 279 -3.74 -11.02 33.58
C LYS A 279 -4.54 -11.36 32.34
N PRO A 280 -5.88 -11.44 32.45
CA PRO A 280 -6.71 -11.69 31.30
C PRO A 280 -6.67 -10.48 30.35
N MET A 281 -6.60 -10.76 29.04
CA MET A 281 -6.50 -9.73 28.00
C MET A 281 -7.64 -8.71 28.06
N LYS A 282 -8.82 -9.11 28.52
CA LYS A 282 -9.99 -8.23 28.69
C LYS A 282 -9.73 -7.00 29.56
N GLU A 283 -8.79 -7.06 30.51
CA GLU A 283 -8.41 -5.91 31.35
C GLU A 283 -7.51 -4.90 30.62
N MET A 284 -6.98 -5.28 29.46
CA MET A 284 -6.06 -4.48 28.66
C MET A 284 -6.71 -3.94 27.39
N VAL A 285 -7.94 -4.35 27.10
CA VAL A 285 -8.71 -3.89 25.94
C VAL A 285 -8.80 -2.37 25.95
N ASP A 286 -8.66 -1.80 24.76
CA ASP A 286 -8.71 -0.36 24.55
C ASP A 286 -9.99 0.25 25.12
N ALA A 287 -9.82 1.19 26.06
CA ALA A 287 -10.92 1.88 26.73
C ALA A 287 -11.75 2.78 25.79
N THR A 288 -11.25 3.07 24.58
CA THR A 288 -11.98 3.83 23.55
C THR A 288 -13.03 2.99 22.82
N LEU A 289 -13.01 1.66 22.96
CA LEU A 289 -13.97 0.77 22.32
C LEU A 289 -15.34 0.87 23.00
N ALA A 290 -16.38 1.23 22.23
CA ALA A 290 -17.74 1.31 22.75
C ALA A 290 -18.30 -0.07 23.17
N SER A 291 -17.92 -1.13 22.46
CA SER A 291 -18.25 -2.52 22.78
C SER A 291 -17.29 -3.49 22.09
N TYR A 292 -17.11 -4.67 22.67
CA TYR A 292 -16.32 -5.77 22.11
C TYR A 292 -16.88 -7.11 22.57
N GLN A 293 -16.49 -8.20 21.90
CA GLN A 293 -16.89 -9.56 22.29
C GLN A 293 -15.78 -10.19 23.12
N GLU A 294 -16.02 -10.44 24.41
CA GLU A 294 -15.00 -11.00 25.34
C GLU A 294 -14.40 -12.32 24.82
N ASN A 295 -15.24 -13.22 24.29
CA ASN A 295 -14.78 -14.48 23.72
C ASN A 295 -13.81 -14.27 22.53
N GLN A 296 -14.07 -13.28 21.67
CA GLN A 296 -13.13 -12.96 20.58
C GLN A 296 -11.82 -12.39 21.12
N VAL A 297 -11.87 -11.56 22.16
CA VAL A 297 -10.66 -11.03 22.80
C VAL A 297 -9.80 -12.15 23.39
N GLU A 298 -10.41 -13.13 24.05
CA GLU A 298 -9.69 -14.28 24.62
C GLU A 298 -9.05 -15.16 23.53
N GLN A 299 -9.77 -15.47 22.45
CA GLN A 299 -9.21 -16.23 21.34
C GLN A 299 -8.10 -15.46 20.60
N VAL A 300 -8.24 -14.13 20.43
CA VAL A 300 -7.17 -13.29 19.86
C VAL A 300 -5.96 -13.25 20.79
N ALA A 301 -6.16 -13.26 22.12
CA ALA A 301 -5.07 -13.31 23.09
C ALA A 301 -4.24 -14.59 22.97
N GLU A 302 -4.90 -15.74 22.79
CA GLU A 302 -4.21 -17.01 22.52
C GLU A 302 -3.44 -16.95 21.20
N LEU A 303 -4.07 -16.42 20.14
CA LEU A 303 -3.41 -16.26 18.85
C LEU A 303 -2.17 -15.34 18.92
N ILE A 304 -2.24 -14.26 19.71
CA ILE A 304 -1.10 -13.37 19.96
C ILE A 304 0.06 -14.16 20.58
N LYS A 305 -0.21 -14.97 21.61
CA LYS A 305 0.82 -15.79 22.28
C LYS A 305 1.53 -16.72 21.30
N ASP A 306 0.77 -17.38 20.43
CA ASP A 306 1.32 -18.27 19.40
C ASP A 306 2.17 -17.52 18.37
N CYS A 307 1.80 -16.28 18.03
CA CYS A 307 2.57 -15.46 17.09
C CYS A 307 3.87 -14.94 17.69
N VAL A 308 3.88 -14.60 18.98
CA VAL A 308 5.00 -13.91 19.63
C VAL A 308 5.92 -14.84 20.43
N ASP A 309 5.83 -16.16 20.23
CA ASP A 309 6.71 -17.14 20.88
C ASP A 309 8.20 -16.75 20.70
N PRO A 310 9.01 -16.73 21.78
CA PRO A 310 10.43 -16.43 21.68
C PRO A 310 11.19 -17.33 20.69
N ASP A 311 10.76 -18.58 20.54
CA ASP A 311 11.31 -19.56 19.60
C ASP A 311 10.61 -19.44 18.24
N SER A 312 11.34 -19.04 17.20
CA SER A 312 10.78 -18.82 15.86
C SER A 312 10.21 -20.08 15.22
N GLU A 313 10.71 -21.26 15.59
CA GLU A 313 10.24 -22.55 15.05
C GLU A 313 8.91 -22.99 15.66
N LYS A 314 8.54 -22.43 16.82
CA LYS A 314 7.27 -22.72 17.49
C LYS A 314 6.14 -21.80 17.06
N ARG A 315 6.47 -20.68 16.41
CA ARG A 315 5.47 -19.72 15.93
C ARG A 315 4.59 -20.37 14.87
N SER A 316 3.28 -20.17 14.96
CA SER A 316 2.34 -20.59 13.93
C SER A 316 2.65 -19.93 12.60
N ARG A 317 2.42 -20.65 11.50
CA ARG A 317 2.56 -20.10 10.16
C ARG A 317 1.39 -19.17 9.82
N MET A 318 1.59 -18.21 8.92
CA MET A 318 0.52 -17.25 8.57
C MET A 318 -0.74 -17.90 7.98
N ASN A 319 -0.66 -19.08 7.37
CA ASN A 319 -1.84 -19.84 6.95
C ASN A 319 -2.67 -20.34 8.14
N GLU A 320 -2.03 -20.79 9.22
CA GLU A 320 -2.71 -21.20 10.46
C GLU A 320 -3.27 -19.98 11.20
N VAL A 321 -2.49 -18.90 11.27
CA VAL A 321 -2.90 -17.65 11.92
C VAL A 321 -4.12 -17.04 11.24
N SER A 322 -4.12 -16.95 9.91
CA SER A 322 -5.25 -16.43 9.13
C SER A 322 -6.49 -17.32 9.21
N GLU A 323 -6.32 -18.64 9.30
CA GLU A 323 -7.41 -19.59 9.51
C GLU A 323 -8.06 -19.42 10.87
N ARG A 324 -7.28 -19.37 11.95
CA ARG A 324 -7.81 -19.10 13.29
C ARG A 324 -8.48 -17.73 13.37
N LEU A 325 -7.88 -16.70 12.80
CA LEU A 325 -8.48 -15.36 12.81
C LEU A 325 -9.78 -15.32 12.00
N ARG A 326 -9.88 -16.06 10.90
CA ARG A 326 -11.13 -16.25 10.14
C ARG A 326 -12.21 -16.92 11.00
N GLU A 327 -11.86 -17.93 11.79
CA GLU A 327 -12.80 -18.62 12.69
C GLU A 327 -13.31 -17.70 13.81
N ILE A 328 -12.40 -16.92 14.42
CA ILE A 328 -12.73 -15.96 15.48
C ILE A 328 -13.67 -14.87 14.96
N THR A 329 -13.32 -14.29 13.80
CA THR A 329 -14.02 -13.12 13.24
C THR A 329 -15.25 -13.50 12.42
N LYS A 330 -15.32 -14.75 11.94
CA LYS A 330 -16.29 -15.24 10.96
C LYS A 330 -16.29 -14.42 9.66
N MET A 331 -15.21 -13.71 9.36
CA MET A 331 -15.05 -12.89 8.16
C MET A 331 -14.34 -13.69 7.08
N SER A 332 -14.96 -13.82 5.89
CA SER A 332 -14.30 -14.40 4.72
C SER A 332 -13.33 -13.39 4.07
N SER A 333 -12.47 -13.88 3.17
CA SER A 333 -11.56 -13.03 2.39
C SER A 333 -12.29 -11.94 1.60
N GLU A 334 -13.49 -12.21 1.09
CA GLU A 334 -14.30 -11.24 0.35
C GLU A 334 -14.78 -10.05 1.19
N PHE A 335 -14.92 -10.23 2.51
CA PHE A 335 -15.39 -9.18 3.40
C PHE A 335 -14.27 -8.23 3.85
N VAL A 336 -13.03 -8.71 3.85
CA VAL A 336 -11.88 -7.97 4.41
C VAL A 336 -11.02 -7.29 3.36
N VAL A 337 -11.23 -7.61 2.08
CA VAL A 337 -10.65 -6.85 0.97
C VAL A 337 -11.33 -5.49 0.87
N PRO A 338 -10.61 -4.45 0.40
CA PRO A 338 -11.23 -3.17 0.08
C PRO A 338 -12.36 -3.37 -0.93
N LYS A 339 -13.48 -2.69 -0.70
CA LYS A 339 -14.50 -2.56 -1.72
C LYS A 339 -13.88 -1.88 -2.93
N LEU A 340 -14.27 -2.34 -4.10
CA LEU A 340 -13.93 -1.66 -5.33
C LEU A 340 -14.59 -0.28 -5.25
N SER A 341 -13.81 0.78 -5.52
CA SER A 341 -14.19 2.19 -5.41
C SER A 341 -15.66 2.43 -5.83
N PRO A 342 -16.36 3.44 -5.28
CA PRO A 342 -17.68 3.84 -5.75
C PRO A 342 -17.81 4.00 -7.28
N LEU A 343 -16.71 4.29 -8.00
CA LEU A 343 -16.66 4.29 -9.46
C LEU A 343 -16.99 2.94 -10.11
N TRP A 344 -16.73 1.82 -9.43
CA TRP A 344 -17.09 0.48 -9.90
C TRP A 344 -18.61 0.30 -9.98
N TRP A 345 -19.38 0.88 -9.05
CA TRP A 345 -20.84 0.85 -9.11
C TRP A 345 -21.36 1.67 -10.30
N ALA A 346 -20.73 2.81 -10.60
CA ALA A 346 -21.04 3.58 -11.81
C ALA A 346 -20.71 2.79 -13.09
N GLU A 347 -19.61 2.03 -13.12
CA GLU A 347 -19.27 1.14 -14.25
C GLU A 347 -20.26 -0.03 -14.41
N LEU A 348 -20.83 -0.56 -13.31
CA LEU A 348 -21.86 -1.61 -13.34
C LEU A 348 -23.25 -1.11 -13.77
N GLU A 349 -23.66 0.10 -13.37
CA GLU A 349 -24.93 0.70 -13.82
C GLU A 349 -24.88 1.07 -15.31
N ILE A 350 -23.73 1.52 -15.80
CA ILE A 350 -23.52 1.83 -17.24
C ILE A 350 -23.50 0.55 -18.09
N SER A 351 -23.13 -0.60 -17.52
CA SER A 351 -23.07 -1.88 -18.24
C SER A 351 -24.33 -2.75 -18.12
N SER A 352 -25.31 -2.34 -17.31
CA SER A 352 -26.61 -3.01 -17.15
C SER A 352 -27.81 -2.20 -17.70
N ALA A 353 -27.57 -0.99 -18.19
CA ALA A 353 -28.50 -0.17 -18.99
C ALA A 353 -28.19 -0.31 -20.49
#